data_AF-A0A7V8V8C6-F1
#
_entry.id   AF-A0A7V8V8C6-F1
#
_cell.length_a   1.000
_cell.length_b   1.000
_cell.length_c   1.000
_cell.angle_alpha   90.00
_cell.angle_beta   90.00
_cell.angle_gamma   90.00
#
_symmetry.space_group_name_H-M   'P 1'
#
loop_
_entity.id
_entity.type
_entity.pdbx_description
1 polymer ?
#
loop_
_entity_poly.entity_id
_entity_poly.type
_entity_poly.pdbx_seq_one_letter_code
_entity_poly.pdbx_strand_id
1 'polypeptide(L)'
;MGAASVSLHSIPLTLHPINTRLMTDLLFIDDGYTHEACLAAVPGLHAALVFTYRPMTHEARDQVAQAVARQTSGTTATELLAHAIAAHVTTWNASCEVSADEIQKLVPGLFDKVYAILAGARPSDPLPDTGQVPEAYQAEADLKN
;
A
#
# COMPACT_ATOMS: atom_id res chain seq x y z
N MET A 1 -61.66 2.22 44.58
CA MET A 1 -61.48 3.03 43.35
C MET A 1 -60.06 3.58 43.40
N GLY A 2 -59.15 2.96 42.64
CA GLY A 2 -57.72 3.29 42.65
C GLY A 2 -57.36 4.17 41.46
N ALA A 3 -56.65 5.27 41.73
CA ALA A 3 -56.08 6.12 40.69
C ALA A 3 -54.58 5.78 40.57
N ALA A 4 -54.21 5.18 39.44
CA ALA A 4 -52.83 4.88 39.09
C ALA A 4 -52.13 6.17 38.63
N SER A 5 -51.05 6.54 39.33
CA SER A 5 -50.18 7.67 38.97
C SER A 5 -49.00 7.13 38.16
N VAL A 6 -48.85 7.58 36.92
CA VAL A 6 -47.79 7.14 35.99
C VAL A 6 -46.73 8.25 35.93
N SER A 7 -45.56 7.99 36.52
CA SER A 7 -44.40 8.90 36.47
C SER A 7 -43.58 8.66 35.21
N LEU A 8 -43.61 9.64 34.30
CA LEU A 8 -42.76 9.70 33.12
C LEU A 8 -41.35 10.13 33.53
N HIS A 9 -40.40 9.19 33.50
CA HIS A 9 -38.98 9.48 33.66
C HIS A 9 -38.42 10.02 32.33
N SER A 10 -38.04 11.31 32.31
CA SER A 10 -37.33 11.93 31.19
C SER A 10 -35.90 11.38 31.10
N ILE A 11 -35.59 10.73 29.99
CA ILE A 11 -34.23 10.26 29.66
C ILE A 11 -33.47 11.41 28.99
N PRO A 12 -32.28 11.80 29.49
CA PRO A 12 -31.45 12.81 28.83
C PRO A 12 -30.76 12.23 27.58
N LEU A 13 -31.09 12.76 26.42
CA LEU A 13 -30.40 12.50 25.15
C LEU A 13 -29.10 13.30 25.12
N THR A 14 -27.99 12.70 25.56
CA THR A 14 -26.64 13.24 25.32
C THR A 14 -26.23 12.95 23.88
N LEU A 15 -26.41 13.95 23.02
CA LEU A 15 -25.89 13.96 21.65
C LEU A 15 -24.36 13.95 21.69
N HIS A 16 -23.75 12.83 21.31
CA HIS A 16 -22.31 12.79 21.07
C HIS A 16 -22.04 13.38 19.67
N PRO A 17 -21.11 14.32 19.52
CA PRO A 17 -20.68 14.76 18.19
C PRO A 17 -19.97 13.58 17.50
N ILE A 18 -20.60 13.04 16.46
CA ILE A 18 -19.94 12.13 15.52
C ILE A 18 -18.97 13.00 14.74
N ASN A 19 -17.71 13.01 15.15
CA ASN A 19 -16.62 13.55 14.37
C ASN A 19 -16.37 12.61 13.18
N THR A 20 -17.26 12.67 12.19
CA THR A 20 -17.04 12.06 10.89
C THR A 20 -15.98 12.91 10.19
N ARG A 21 -14.71 12.62 10.46
CA ARG A 21 -13.65 12.99 9.51
C ARG A 21 -13.98 12.26 8.22
N LEU A 22 -14.57 13.00 7.29
CA LEU A 22 -14.75 12.58 5.92
C LEU A 22 -13.36 12.25 5.36
N MET A 23 -13.07 10.96 5.22
CA MET A 23 -11.86 10.42 4.55
C MET A 23 -12.02 10.60 3.03
N THR A 24 -12.12 11.84 2.56
CA THR A 24 -12.46 12.20 1.17
C THR A 24 -11.23 12.44 0.30
N ASP A 25 -10.05 11.91 0.64
CA ASP A 25 -8.79 12.34 0.00
C ASP A 25 -7.97 11.19 -0.62
N LEU A 26 -8.61 10.11 -1.10
CA LEU A 26 -7.89 9.02 -1.80
C LEU A 26 -8.04 9.04 -3.33
N LEU A 27 -8.87 9.92 -3.90
CA LEU A 27 -9.15 9.91 -5.35
C LEU A 27 -8.07 10.61 -6.19
N PHE A 28 -7.28 11.51 -5.61
CA PHE A 28 -6.27 12.27 -6.33
C PHE A 28 -4.93 12.24 -5.59
N ILE A 29 -3.88 11.83 -6.31
CA ILE A 29 -2.51 11.78 -5.82
C ILE A 29 -1.94 13.21 -5.87
N ASP A 30 -1.94 13.91 -4.74
CA ASP A 30 -1.10 15.10 -4.54
C ASP A 30 0.36 14.63 -4.36
N ASP A 31 1.37 15.36 -4.84
CA ASP A 31 2.73 14.83 -5.17
C ASP A 31 3.59 14.22 -4.01
N GLY A 32 3.02 14.06 -2.81
CA GLY A 32 3.74 13.85 -1.56
C GLY A 32 3.66 12.47 -0.87
N TYR A 33 2.89 11.48 -1.35
CA TYR A 33 2.63 10.29 -0.52
C TYR A 33 3.73 9.23 -0.58
N THR A 34 4.29 8.92 0.60
CA THR A 34 5.10 7.74 0.88
C THR A 34 4.22 6.75 1.63
N HIS A 35 4.17 5.51 1.16
CA HIS A 35 3.43 4.40 1.75
C HIS A 35 4.41 3.46 2.43
N GLU A 36 3.95 2.78 3.47
CA GLU A 36 4.67 1.67 4.07
C GLU A 36 4.11 0.35 3.54
N ALA A 37 5.00 -0.59 3.23
CA ALA A 37 4.64 -1.96 2.87
C ALA A 37 5.49 -2.97 3.63
N CYS A 38 4.91 -4.14 3.81
CA CYS A 38 5.53 -5.32 4.36
C CYS A 38 5.35 -6.49 3.38
N LEU A 39 6.38 -7.30 3.24
CA LEU A 39 6.32 -8.62 2.64
C LEU A 39 6.66 -9.63 3.71
N ALA A 40 5.73 -10.56 3.97
CA ALA A 40 5.87 -11.54 5.02
C ALA A 40 7.04 -12.50 4.73
N ALA A 41 7.71 -12.96 5.79
CA ALA A 41 8.75 -13.97 5.66
C ALA A 41 8.18 -15.27 5.09
N VAL A 42 8.95 -15.91 4.20
CA VAL A 42 8.64 -17.24 3.70
C VAL A 42 9.73 -18.19 4.21
N PRO A 43 9.40 -19.13 5.13
CA PRO A 43 10.38 -20.02 5.73
C PRO A 43 11.23 -20.75 4.69
N GLY A 44 12.55 -20.66 4.85
CA GLY A 44 13.53 -21.28 3.95
C GLY A 44 13.76 -20.54 2.62
N LEU A 45 13.10 -19.41 2.38
CA LEU A 45 13.23 -18.66 1.13
C LEU A 45 13.72 -17.22 1.35
N HIS A 46 13.00 -16.42 2.14
CA HIS A 46 13.40 -15.04 2.44
C HIS A 46 12.84 -14.55 3.78
N ALA A 47 13.54 -13.61 4.41
CA ALA A 47 13.08 -12.91 5.60
C ALA A 47 11.92 -11.94 5.26
N ALA A 48 11.30 -11.36 6.30
CA ALA A 48 10.32 -10.31 6.11
C ALA A 48 11.02 -9.03 5.64
N LEU A 49 10.43 -8.36 4.65
CA LEU A 49 10.93 -7.09 4.12
C LEU A 49 9.92 -6.00 4.44
N VAL A 50 10.36 -4.95 5.12
CA VAL A 50 9.56 -3.74 5.40
C VAL A 50 10.21 -2.59 4.66
N PHE A 51 9.41 -1.82 3.93
CA PHE A 51 9.92 -0.73 3.10
C PHE A 51 8.92 0.41 2.97
N THR A 52 9.44 1.62 2.79
CA THR A 52 8.66 2.79 2.41
C THR A 52 8.85 3.07 0.93
N TYR A 53 7.78 3.48 0.24
CA TYR A 53 7.81 3.66 -1.19
C TYR A 53 6.84 4.73 -1.68
N ARG A 54 7.07 5.21 -2.89
CA ARG A 54 6.13 6.03 -3.65
C ARG A 54 5.44 5.14 -4.68
N PRO A 55 4.10 5.00 -4.67
CA PRO A 55 3.40 4.22 -5.70
C PRO A 55 3.71 4.73 -7.10
N MET A 56 3.76 3.83 -8.08
CA MET A 56 3.88 4.22 -9.49
C MET A 56 2.58 4.86 -9.96
N THR A 57 2.69 6.00 -10.63
CA THR A 57 1.57 6.55 -11.39
C THR A 57 1.27 5.65 -12.59
N HIS A 58 0.08 5.79 -13.18
CA HIS A 58 -0.26 5.07 -14.40
C HIS A 58 0.75 5.35 -15.52
N GLU A 59 1.17 6.61 -15.66
CA GLU A 59 2.18 7.02 -16.64
C GLU A 59 3.53 6.32 -16.39
N ALA A 60 4.01 6.27 -15.15
CA ALA A 60 5.26 5.59 -14.81
C ALA A 60 5.19 4.09 -15.16
N ARG A 61 4.07 3.43 -14.88
CA ARG A 61 3.84 2.03 -15.26
C ARG A 61 3.90 1.82 -16.78
N ASP A 62 3.24 2.69 -17.53
CA ASP A 62 3.24 2.62 -18.99
C ASP A 62 4.65 2.82 -19.57
N GLN A 63 5.42 3.76 -19.00
CA GLN A 63 6.81 3.99 -19.40
C GLN A 63 7.68 2.74 -19.16
N VAL A 64 7.56 2.11 -17.99
CA VAL A 64 8.28 0.86 -17.68
C VAL A 64 7.86 -0.26 -18.62
N ALA A 65 6.55 -0.44 -18.85
CA ALA A 65 6.04 -1.47 -19.74
C ALA A 65 6.53 -1.28 -21.19
N GLN A 66 6.54 -0.04 -21.69
CA GLN A 66 7.08 0.29 -23.00
C GLN A 66 8.59 0.05 -23.09
N ALA A 67 9.34 0.40 -22.04
CA ALA A 67 10.78 0.16 -22.00
C ALA A 67 11.11 -1.34 -22.07
N VAL A 68 10.38 -2.16 -21.31
CA VAL A 68 10.50 -3.62 -21.36
C VAL A 68 10.13 -4.17 -22.74
N ALA A 69 9.03 -3.68 -23.34
CA ALA A 69 8.59 -4.13 -24.66
C ALA A 69 9.54 -3.73 -25.80
N ARG A 70 10.24 -2.60 -25.68
CA ARG A 70 11.18 -2.06 -26.67
C ARG A 70 12.62 -2.50 -26.46
N GLN A 71 12.87 -3.45 -25.56
CA GLN A 71 14.22 -3.89 -25.21
C GLN A 71 14.96 -4.44 -26.45
N THR A 72 15.86 -3.63 -27.03
CA THR A 72 16.71 -4.01 -28.16
C THR A 72 18.16 -4.11 -27.69
N SER A 73 18.54 -5.28 -27.17
CA SER A 73 19.92 -5.71 -26.89
C SER A 73 20.77 -4.84 -25.94
N GLY A 74 21.17 -5.40 -24.79
CA GLY A 74 22.18 -4.80 -23.90
C GLY A 74 21.70 -4.58 -22.46
N THR A 75 20.46 -4.12 -22.31
CA THR A 75 19.79 -3.98 -21.00
C THR A 75 18.77 -5.09 -20.86
N THR A 76 18.70 -5.75 -19.70
CA THR A 76 17.70 -6.82 -19.47
C THR A 76 16.36 -6.25 -18.97
N ALA A 77 15.24 -6.95 -19.22
CA ALA A 77 13.96 -6.56 -18.60
C ALA A 77 14.06 -6.48 -17.07
N THR A 78 14.82 -7.40 -16.45
CA THR A 78 15.09 -7.40 -15.01
C THR A 78 15.82 -6.14 -14.55
N GLU A 79 16.82 -5.68 -15.29
CA GLU A 79 17.55 -4.45 -15.00
C GLU A 79 16.65 -3.21 -15.08
N LEU A 80 15.80 -3.11 -16.12
CA LEU A 80 14.82 -2.03 -16.24
C LEU A 80 13.83 -2.01 -15.06
N LEU A 81 13.32 -3.18 -14.68
CA LEU A 81 12.42 -3.31 -13.53
C LEU A 81 13.14 -2.99 -12.21
N ALA A 82 14.41 -3.38 -12.05
CA ALA A 82 15.20 -3.06 -10.87
C ALA A 82 15.44 -1.56 -10.72
N HIS A 83 15.72 -0.85 -11.81
CA HIS A 83 15.78 0.61 -11.82
C HIS A 83 14.44 1.25 -11.42
N ALA A 84 13.32 0.71 -11.92
CA ALA A 84 12.01 1.18 -11.54
C ALA A 84 11.72 0.96 -10.04
N ILE A 85 12.10 -0.20 -9.49
CA ILE A 85 12.00 -0.44 -8.04
C ILE A 85 12.86 0.56 -7.26
N ALA A 86 14.13 0.72 -7.65
CA ALA A 86 15.07 1.62 -6.96
C ALA A 86 14.60 3.09 -6.94
N ALA A 87 13.95 3.54 -8.02
CA ALA A 87 13.42 4.90 -8.12
C ALA A 87 12.20 5.15 -7.22
N HIS A 88 11.46 4.10 -6.84
CA HIS A 88 10.21 4.21 -6.11
C HIS A 88 10.34 3.80 -4.63
N VAL A 89 11.27 2.91 -4.28
CA VAL A 89 11.56 2.56 -2.88
C VAL A 89 12.39 3.68 -2.25
N THR A 90 11.93 4.21 -1.12
CA THR A 90 12.62 5.30 -0.40
C THR A 90 13.53 4.75 0.69
N THR A 91 13.03 3.81 1.49
CA THR A 91 13.82 3.11 2.52
C THR A 91 13.36 1.67 2.65
N TRP A 92 14.23 0.78 3.12
CA TRP A 92 13.85 -0.58 3.51
C TRP A 92 14.70 -1.10 4.68
N ASN A 93 14.26 -2.18 5.31
CA ASN A 93 14.97 -2.80 6.44
C ASN A 93 16.01 -3.85 6.01
N ALA A 94 16.26 -4.02 4.71
CA ALA A 94 17.31 -4.90 4.22
C ALA A 94 18.70 -4.35 4.57
N SER A 95 19.70 -5.22 4.69
CA SER A 95 21.07 -4.84 5.01
C SER A 95 21.84 -4.19 3.86
N CYS A 96 21.27 -4.19 2.65
CA CYS A 96 21.85 -3.60 1.45
C CYS A 96 21.23 -2.22 1.14
N GLU A 97 21.92 -1.44 0.32
CA GLU A 97 21.41 -0.17 -0.18
C GLU A 97 20.28 -0.39 -1.21
N VAL A 98 19.35 0.56 -1.29
CA VAL A 98 18.32 0.60 -2.34
C VAL A 98 18.98 1.05 -3.65
N SER A 99 19.56 0.11 -4.39
CA SER A 99 20.15 0.34 -5.71
C SER A 99 19.68 -0.72 -6.70
N ALA A 100 19.67 -0.38 -7.99
CA ALA A 100 19.26 -1.34 -9.03
C ALA A 100 20.12 -2.61 -9.02
N ASP A 101 21.42 -2.49 -8.74
CA ASP A 101 22.35 -3.62 -8.68
C ASP A 101 22.05 -4.57 -7.51
N GLU A 102 21.70 -4.04 -6.34
CA GLU A 102 21.32 -4.85 -5.18
C GLU A 102 19.92 -5.44 -5.35
N ILE A 103 19.00 -4.69 -5.94
CA ILE A 103 17.63 -5.15 -6.21
C ILE A 103 17.61 -6.32 -7.20
N GLN A 104 18.47 -6.31 -8.23
CA GLN A 104 18.59 -7.43 -9.18
C GLN A 104 19.01 -8.75 -8.51
N LYS A 105 19.63 -8.70 -7.33
CA LYS A 105 20.09 -9.87 -6.58
C LYS A 105 19.02 -10.44 -5.64
N LEU A 106 17.85 -9.80 -5.53
CA LEU A 106 16.74 -10.33 -4.75
C LEU A 106 16.29 -11.69 -5.29
N VAL A 107 15.77 -12.52 -4.39
CA VAL A 107 15.10 -13.77 -4.80
C VAL A 107 13.98 -13.42 -5.79
N PRO A 108 13.80 -14.12 -6.93
CA PRO A 108 12.85 -13.73 -7.96
C PRO A 108 11.43 -13.49 -7.45
N GLY A 109 10.95 -14.41 -6.59
CA GLY A 109 9.64 -14.28 -5.97
C GLY A 109 9.52 -13.12 -4.98
N LEU A 110 10.61 -12.53 -4.49
CA LEU A 110 10.57 -11.30 -3.68
C LEU A 110 10.61 -10.06 -4.59
N PHE A 111 11.46 -10.09 -5.62
CA PHE A 111 11.57 -9.06 -6.65
C PHE A 111 10.22 -8.74 -7.29
N ASP A 112 9.52 -9.77 -7.78
CA ASP A 112 8.23 -9.62 -8.46
C ASP A 112 7.16 -9.02 -7.53
N LYS A 113 7.21 -9.39 -6.25
CA LYS A 113 6.25 -8.90 -5.24
C LYS A 113 6.48 -7.44 -4.92
N VAL A 114 7.74 -7.01 -4.77
CA VAL A 114 8.07 -5.60 -4.56
C VAL A 114 7.55 -4.80 -5.75
N TYR A 115 7.92 -5.16 -6.98
CA TYR A 115 7.43 -4.46 -8.17
C TYR A 115 5.89 -4.41 -8.25
N ALA A 116 5.21 -5.54 -7.99
CA ALA A 116 3.75 -5.61 -8.03
C ALA A 116 3.07 -4.68 -6.99
N ILE A 117 3.68 -4.49 -5.81
CA ILE A 117 3.20 -3.53 -4.80
C ILE A 117 3.40 -2.10 -5.30
N LEU A 118 4.59 -1.77 -5.79
CA LEU A 118 4.89 -0.43 -6.32
C LEU A 118 3.96 -0.05 -7.48
N ALA A 119 3.69 -1.00 -8.36
CA ALA A 119 2.80 -0.83 -9.51
C ALA A 119 1.30 -0.85 -9.14
N GLY A 120 0.95 -1.04 -7.86
CA GLY A 120 -0.43 -1.15 -7.41
C GLY A 120 -1.18 -2.38 -7.95
N ALA A 121 -0.47 -3.38 -8.47
CA ALA A 121 -1.04 -4.62 -8.99
C ALA A 121 -1.33 -5.63 -7.87
N ARG A 122 -0.69 -5.47 -6.71
CA ARG A 122 -0.87 -6.32 -5.53
C ARG A 122 -0.84 -5.47 -4.25
N PRO A 123 -1.70 -5.74 -3.26
CA PRO A 123 -1.58 -5.11 -1.94
C PRO A 123 -0.36 -5.62 -1.16
N SER A 124 0.09 -4.80 -0.20
CA SER A 124 1.08 -5.20 0.82
C SER A 124 0.55 -6.35 1.69
N ASP A 125 1.46 -7.17 2.21
CA ASP A 125 1.11 -8.14 3.26
C ASP A 125 0.82 -7.40 4.59
N PRO A 126 0.07 -8.01 5.53
CA PRO A 126 -0.17 -7.43 6.85
C PRO A 126 1.12 -7.28 7.67
N LEU A 127 1.25 -6.16 8.37
CA LEU A 127 2.38 -5.91 9.28
C LEU A 127 2.29 -6.86 10.50
N PRO A 128 3.41 -7.50 10.91
CA PRO A 128 3.38 -8.55 11.92
C PRO A 128 3.05 -8.08 13.36
N ASP A 129 3.17 -6.77 13.68
CA ASP A 129 3.08 -6.29 15.07
C ASP A 129 2.07 -5.17 15.33
N THR A 130 1.46 -4.56 14.32
CA THR A 130 0.55 -3.41 14.54
C THR A 130 -0.93 -3.81 14.62
N GLY A 131 -1.30 -5.03 14.21
CA GLY A 131 -2.71 -5.38 13.99
C GLY A 131 -3.41 -4.48 12.96
N GLN A 132 -2.66 -3.59 12.31
CA GLN A 132 -3.12 -2.76 11.22
C GLN A 132 -3.22 -3.66 10.00
N VAL A 133 -4.46 -3.96 9.63
CA VAL A 133 -4.77 -4.42 8.29
C VAL A 133 -4.29 -3.29 7.36
N PRO A 134 -3.39 -3.56 6.39
CA PRO A 134 -3.04 -2.58 5.37
C PRO A 134 -4.34 -2.04 4.79
N GLU A 135 -4.47 -0.72 4.64
CA GLU A 135 -5.69 -0.10 4.11
C GLU A 135 -6.09 -0.81 2.81
N ALA A 136 -7.10 -1.68 2.91
CA ALA A 136 -7.59 -2.43 1.78
C ALA A 136 -8.35 -1.42 0.91
N TYR A 137 -7.95 -1.31 -0.35
CA TYR A 137 -8.69 -0.56 -1.35
C TYR A 137 -10.17 -0.98 -1.32
N GLN A 138 -11.06 -0.09 -0.87
CA GLN A 138 -12.50 -0.35 -0.76
C GLN A 138 -13.22 0.11 -2.03
N ALA A 139 -13.22 -0.76 -3.06
CA ALA A 139 -13.86 -0.49 -4.35
C ALA A 139 -15.35 -0.08 -4.24
N GLU A 140 -16.05 -0.51 -3.18
CA GLU A 140 -17.48 -0.21 -2.97
C GLU A 140 -17.74 1.23 -2.52
N ALA A 141 -16.75 1.89 -1.91
CA ALA A 141 -16.85 3.31 -1.58
C ALA A 141 -16.67 4.20 -2.82
N ASP A 142 -15.96 3.71 -3.84
CA ASP A 142 -15.63 4.46 -5.06
C ASP A 142 -16.78 4.54 -6.07
N LEU A 143 -17.71 3.59 -6.09
CA LEU A 143 -18.81 3.54 -7.07
C LEU A 143 -19.95 4.57 -6.81
N LYS A 144 -19.88 5.35 -5.72
CA LYS A 144 -20.98 6.23 -5.28
C LYS A 144 -20.74 7.73 -5.52
N ASN A 145 -19.58 8.13 -6.03
CA ASN A 145 -19.27 9.51 -6.41
C ASN A 145 -19.21 9.65 -7.93
#